data_AF-R9J2N2-F1
#
_entry.id   AF-R9J2N2-F1
#
_cell.length_a   1.000
_cell.length_b   1.000
_cell.length_c   1.000
_cell.angle_alpha   90.00
_cell.angle_beta   90.00
_cell.angle_gamma   90.00
#
_symmetry.space_group_name_H-M   'P 1'
#
loop_
_entity.id
_entity.type
_entity.pdbx_description
1 polymer ?
#
loop_
_entity_poly.entity_id
_entity_poly.type
_entity_poly.pdbx_seq_one_letter_code
_entity_poly.pdbx_strand_id
1 'polypeptide(L)'
;MQKFENVDILKSLKAVMQTHTEHFQSDFEIDVKILKQAAKSPNPEDKKYLWICRPAGTWCLRERDTFIKDTREHNTFCFYAEQTLDKILAYAVELTGIEKGRVTGSLYELDYQKHYKHVKDASVPAGDTKLIYENGERTQEAGKRITGDADPDLGKFLTFEEQPKDPAALQSVLRDEKDSRERSACGNIKEHIEKLSGKGRGKKPSLRKQLAQDKETVKAAPKKLAAKTTNKGLEV
;
A
#
# COMPACT_ATOMS: atom_id res chain seq x y z
N MET A 1 -2.70 8.41 10.91
CA MET A 1 -2.93 8.38 9.45
C MET A 1 -3.17 9.81 9.02
N GLN A 2 -2.41 10.27 8.03
CA GLN A 2 -2.53 11.62 7.48
C GLN A 2 -3.27 11.57 6.14
N LYS A 3 -4.01 12.63 5.83
CA LYS A 3 -4.54 12.87 4.49
C LYS A 3 -3.77 13.99 3.80
N PHE A 4 -3.52 13.84 2.51
CA PHE A 4 -2.80 14.77 1.67
C PHE A 4 -3.70 15.16 0.50
N GLU A 5 -4.33 16.32 0.59
CA GLU A 5 -5.36 16.75 -0.36
C GLU A 5 -4.74 17.58 -1.50
N ASN A 6 -5.36 17.50 -2.68
CA ASN A 6 -5.01 18.29 -3.87
C ASN A 6 -3.53 18.15 -4.30
N VAL A 7 -3.02 16.92 -4.26
CA VAL A 7 -1.63 16.62 -4.63
C VAL A 7 -1.53 16.12 -6.07
N ASP A 8 -0.33 16.22 -6.63
CA ASP A 8 0.04 15.50 -7.87
C ASP A 8 0.26 14.03 -7.49
N ILE A 9 -0.71 13.17 -7.80
CA ILE A 9 -0.75 11.77 -7.35
C ILE A 9 0.45 11.01 -7.88
N LEU A 10 0.70 11.08 -9.19
CA LEU A 10 1.77 10.32 -9.82
C LEU A 10 3.14 10.78 -9.33
N LYS A 11 3.34 12.10 -9.17
CA LYS A 11 4.60 12.61 -8.63
C LYS A 11 4.82 12.17 -7.18
N SER A 12 3.76 12.21 -6.37
CA SER A 12 3.83 11.85 -4.94
C SER A 12 4.10 10.36 -4.76
N LEU A 13 3.33 9.49 -5.44
CA LEU A 13 3.53 8.04 -5.37
C LEU A 13 4.88 7.61 -5.94
N LYS A 14 5.35 8.25 -7.03
CA LYS A 14 6.71 8.01 -7.55
C LYS A 14 7.78 8.31 -6.52
N ALA A 15 7.66 9.43 -5.81
CA ALA A 15 8.62 9.82 -4.79
C ALA A 15 8.60 8.86 -3.60
N VAL A 16 7.41 8.40 -3.17
CA VAL A 16 7.28 7.36 -2.14
C VAL A 16 7.95 6.06 -2.60
N MET A 17 7.62 5.59 -3.81
CA MET A 17 8.22 4.38 -4.40
C MET A 17 9.75 4.47 -4.43
N GLN A 18 10.32 5.59 -4.85
CA GLN A 18 11.77 5.80 -4.88
C GLN A 18 12.46 5.76 -3.50
N THR A 19 11.71 5.98 -2.41
CA THR A 19 12.26 5.87 -1.05
C THR A 19 12.25 4.45 -0.48
N HIS A 20 11.48 3.55 -1.07
CA HIS A 20 11.10 2.29 -0.41
C HIS A 20 11.24 1.04 -1.29
N THR A 21 11.03 1.17 -2.59
CA THR A 21 11.15 0.08 -3.57
C THR A 21 12.58 -0.01 -4.11
N GLU A 22 13.24 -1.13 -3.84
CA GLU A 22 14.62 -1.41 -4.26
C GLU A 22 14.67 -2.19 -5.57
N HIS A 23 13.68 -3.08 -5.80
CA HIS A 23 13.57 -3.92 -6.98
C HIS A 23 12.22 -3.71 -7.68
N PHE A 24 12.18 -3.97 -9.00
CA PHE A 24 10.95 -3.88 -9.81
C PHE A 24 10.28 -2.50 -9.77
N GLN A 25 11.06 -1.41 -9.76
CA GLN A 25 10.51 -0.05 -9.86
C GLN A 25 9.71 0.19 -11.16
N SER A 26 9.92 -0.64 -12.19
CA SER A 26 9.13 -0.64 -13.43
C SER A 26 7.66 -0.96 -13.21
N ASP A 27 7.29 -1.64 -12.12
CA ASP A 27 5.87 -1.93 -11.80
C ASP A 27 5.07 -0.64 -11.64
N PHE A 28 5.71 0.43 -11.16
CA PHE A 28 5.08 1.73 -11.05
C PHE A 28 4.66 2.31 -12.40
N GLU A 29 5.27 1.91 -13.52
CA GLU A 29 4.82 2.32 -14.86
C GLU A 29 3.44 1.76 -15.21
N ILE A 30 3.10 0.58 -14.68
CA ILE A 30 1.78 -0.03 -14.81
C ILE A 30 0.78 0.79 -13.98
N ASP A 31 1.13 1.11 -12.73
CA ASP A 31 0.30 1.97 -11.87
C ASP A 31 0.02 3.33 -12.51
N VAL A 32 1.02 3.95 -13.14
CA VAL A 32 0.86 5.21 -13.87
C VAL A 32 -0.17 5.07 -15.00
N LYS A 33 -0.17 3.97 -15.76
CA LYS A 33 -1.15 3.74 -16.82
C LYS A 33 -2.56 3.58 -16.25
N ILE A 34 -2.70 2.78 -15.19
CA ILE A 34 -3.97 2.55 -14.48
C ILE A 34 -4.55 3.88 -13.99
N LEU A 35 -3.77 4.65 -13.22
CA LEU A 35 -4.23 5.90 -12.61
C LEU A 35 -4.53 6.99 -13.65
N LYS A 36 -3.76 7.07 -14.75
CA LYS A 36 -4.07 7.98 -15.86
C LYS A 36 -5.37 7.63 -16.56
N GLN A 37 -5.65 6.34 -16.73
CA GLN A 37 -6.90 5.90 -17.35
C GLN A 37 -8.08 6.15 -16.41
N ALA A 38 -7.94 5.80 -15.12
CA ALA A 38 -8.92 6.06 -14.07
C ALA A 38 -9.29 7.55 -13.93
N ALA A 39 -8.29 8.43 -14.00
CA ALA A 39 -8.49 9.87 -13.89
C ALA A 39 -9.41 10.46 -14.99
N LYS A 40 -9.56 9.75 -16.13
CA LYS A 40 -10.46 10.13 -17.22
C LYS A 40 -11.88 9.61 -17.04
N SER A 41 -12.12 8.66 -16.12
CA SER A 41 -13.44 8.08 -15.94
C SER A 41 -14.44 9.16 -15.46
N PRO A 42 -15.66 9.20 -15.98
CA PRO A 42 -16.72 10.02 -15.40
C PRO A 42 -17.24 9.43 -14.08
N ASN A 43 -17.07 8.13 -13.83
CA ASN A 43 -17.56 7.44 -12.65
C ASN A 43 -16.62 7.66 -11.44
N PRO A 44 -17.11 8.18 -10.31
CA PRO A 44 -16.30 8.35 -9.10
C PRO A 44 -15.73 7.05 -8.53
N GLU A 45 -16.39 5.90 -8.67
CA GLU A 45 -15.89 4.64 -8.12
C GLU A 45 -14.66 4.12 -8.88
N ASP A 46 -14.50 4.48 -10.14
CA ASP A 46 -13.31 4.14 -10.93
C ASP A 46 -12.07 4.96 -10.54
N LYS A 47 -12.23 5.92 -9.63
CA LYS A 47 -11.16 6.84 -9.19
C LYS A 47 -10.59 6.49 -7.82
N LYS A 48 -11.00 5.35 -7.25
CA LYS A 48 -10.62 4.93 -5.90
C LYS A 48 -9.75 3.68 -5.92
N TYR A 49 -8.56 3.79 -5.36
CA TYR A 49 -7.58 2.71 -5.36
C TYR A 49 -6.90 2.57 -4.01
N LEU A 50 -6.49 1.36 -3.69
CA LEU A 50 -5.46 1.08 -2.69
C LEU A 50 -4.14 0.88 -3.42
N TRP A 51 -3.16 1.72 -3.11
CA TRP A 51 -1.81 1.61 -3.64
C TRP A 51 -0.86 1.12 -2.55
N ILE A 52 -0.18 0.01 -2.83
CA ILE A 52 0.84 -0.55 -1.93
C ILE A 52 2.21 -0.48 -2.57
N CYS A 53 3.20 -0.13 -1.76
CA CYS A 53 4.59 -0.02 -2.14
C CYS A 53 5.43 -0.93 -1.25
N ARG A 54 6.15 -1.85 -1.89
CA ARG A 54 6.96 -2.87 -1.24
C ARG A 54 8.43 -2.67 -1.59
N PRO A 55 9.35 -3.37 -0.90
CA PRO A 55 10.75 -3.45 -1.33
C PRO A 55 10.89 -3.99 -2.76
N ALA A 56 10.02 -4.93 -3.16
CA ALA A 56 10.00 -5.53 -4.48
C ALA A 56 8.70 -5.20 -5.22
N GLY A 57 8.64 -4.01 -5.85
CA GLY A 57 7.52 -3.59 -6.70
C GLY A 57 6.37 -2.87 -5.98
N THR A 58 5.34 -2.56 -6.77
CA THR A 58 4.15 -1.82 -6.35
C THR A 58 2.88 -2.51 -6.86
N TRP A 59 1.73 -2.22 -6.23
CA TRP A 59 0.43 -2.57 -6.80
C TRP A 59 -0.54 -1.42 -6.67
N CYS A 60 -1.30 -1.17 -7.74
CA CYS A 60 -2.48 -0.33 -7.74
C CYS A 60 -3.75 -1.21 -7.87
N LEU A 61 -4.51 -1.31 -6.78
CA LEU A 61 -5.68 -2.19 -6.66
C LEU A 61 -6.95 -1.35 -6.57
N ARG A 62 -8.04 -1.70 -7.26
CA ARG A 62 -9.32 -0.98 -7.13
C ARG A 62 -9.83 -1.15 -5.69
N GLU A 63 -10.24 -0.05 -5.06
CA GLU A 63 -10.71 -0.06 -3.67
C GLU A 63 -11.93 -0.97 -3.54
N ARG A 64 -12.93 -0.80 -4.43
CA ARG A 64 -14.12 -1.65 -4.54
C ARG A 64 -13.78 -3.14 -4.50
N ASP A 65 -12.90 -3.57 -5.39
CA ASP A 65 -12.64 -4.99 -5.62
C ASP A 65 -11.82 -5.60 -4.48
N THR A 66 -11.04 -4.78 -3.75
CA THR A 66 -10.32 -5.22 -2.56
C THR A 66 -11.26 -5.64 -1.42
N PHE A 67 -12.49 -5.11 -1.39
CA PHE A 67 -13.53 -5.47 -0.41
C PHE A 67 -14.50 -6.56 -0.90
N ILE A 68 -14.22 -7.21 -2.03
CA ILE A 68 -14.97 -8.37 -2.51
C ILE A 68 -14.06 -9.58 -2.39
N LYS A 69 -14.52 -10.61 -1.66
CA LYS A 69 -13.73 -11.84 -1.45
C LYS A 69 -13.41 -12.53 -2.77
N ASP A 70 -12.28 -13.22 -2.79
CA ASP A 70 -11.77 -14.02 -3.90
C ASP A 70 -11.43 -13.26 -5.20
N THR A 71 -11.61 -11.94 -5.24
CA THR A 71 -11.09 -11.12 -6.34
C THR A 71 -9.56 -11.12 -6.36
N ARG A 72 -8.99 -10.82 -7.52
CA ARG A 72 -7.54 -10.66 -7.67
C ARG A 72 -7.01 -9.59 -6.70
N GLU A 73 -7.72 -8.47 -6.58
CA GLU A 73 -7.37 -7.35 -5.73
C GLU A 73 -7.37 -7.74 -4.25
N HIS A 74 -8.44 -8.38 -3.77
CA HIS A 74 -8.55 -8.86 -2.39
C HIS A 74 -7.43 -9.86 -2.07
N ASN A 75 -7.26 -10.87 -2.93
CA ASN A 75 -6.24 -11.90 -2.73
C ASN A 75 -4.83 -11.30 -2.74
N THR A 76 -4.55 -10.38 -3.65
CA THR A 76 -3.25 -9.68 -3.71
C THR A 76 -3.03 -8.87 -2.44
N PHE A 77 -4.02 -8.10 -1.99
CA PHE A 77 -3.90 -7.26 -0.80
C PHE A 77 -3.69 -8.09 0.47
N CYS A 78 -4.38 -9.22 0.63
CA CYS A 78 -4.25 -10.11 1.78
C CYS A 78 -2.94 -10.92 1.74
N PHE A 79 -2.53 -11.43 0.57
CA PHE A 79 -1.33 -12.25 0.41
C PHE A 79 -0.09 -11.58 1.00
N TYR A 80 0.13 -10.30 0.71
CA TYR A 80 1.34 -9.63 1.19
C TYR A 80 1.34 -9.38 2.70
N ALA A 81 0.18 -9.26 3.33
CA ALA A 81 0.10 -9.12 4.78
C ALA A 81 0.30 -10.46 5.50
N GLU A 82 -0.13 -11.57 4.88
CA GLU A 82 -0.11 -12.91 5.48
C GLU A 82 1.17 -13.70 5.18
N GLN A 83 1.68 -13.60 3.96
CA GLN A 83 2.70 -14.52 3.41
C GLN A 83 4.08 -13.86 3.28
N THR A 84 4.20 -12.57 3.58
CA THR A 84 5.48 -11.84 3.46
C THR A 84 5.83 -11.09 4.74
N LEU A 85 7.13 -10.85 4.92
CA LEU A 85 7.66 -9.98 5.97
C LEU A 85 8.01 -8.59 5.42
N ASP A 86 7.48 -8.25 4.24
CA ASP A 86 7.75 -6.98 3.59
C ASP A 86 7.25 -5.84 4.48
N LYS A 87 8.09 -4.82 4.65
CA LYS A 87 7.64 -3.54 5.18
C LYS A 87 6.86 -2.89 4.05
N ILE A 88 5.55 -2.72 4.19
CA ILE A 88 4.71 -2.18 3.12
C ILE A 88 4.23 -0.79 3.51
N LEU A 89 4.43 0.17 2.59
CA LEU A 89 3.76 1.47 2.65
C LEU A 89 2.45 1.36 1.88
N ALA A 90 1.34 1.78 2.47
CA ALA A 90 0.02 1.67 1.86
C ALA A 90 -0.70 3.02 1.88
N TYR A 91 -1.41 3.31 0.81
CA TYR A 91 -2.18 4.54 0.65
C TYR A 91 -3.52 4.25 -0.02
N ALA A 92 -4.60 4.83 0.51
CA ALA A 92 -5.81 5.00 -0.29
C ALA A 92 -5.62 6.22 -1.20
N VAL A 93 -6.07 6.10 -2.44
CA VAL A 93 -5.93 7.07 -3.52
C VAL A 93 -7.31 7.43 -4.00
N GLU A 94 -7.65 8.72 -3.94
CA GLU A 94 -8.91 9.25 -4.48
C GLU A 94 -8.59 10.31 -5.53
N LEU A 95 -8.84 9.99 -6.81
CA LEU A 95 -8.53 10.89 -7.92
C LEU A 95 -9.63 11.93 -8.10
N THR A 96 -9.26 13.19 -8.31
CA THR A 96 -10.21 14.24 -8.74
C THR A 96 -10.27 14.36 -10.26
N GLY A 97 -9.15 14.11 -10.95
CA GLY A 97 -9.11 14.08 -12.42
C GLY A 97 -7.75 14.45 -12.98
N ILE A 98 -7.76 15.13 -14.13
CA ILE A 98 -6.55 15.64 -14.78
C ILE A 98 -6.63 17.16 -14.85
N GLU A 99 -5.70 17.84 -14.20
CA GLU A 99 -5.57 19.30 -14.20
C GLU A 99 -4.20 19.72 -14.73
N LYS A 100 -4.16 20.56 -15.77
CA LYS A 100 -2.92 21.06 -16.38
C LYS A 100 -1.91 19.93 -16.71
N GLY A 101 -2.44 18.79 -17.17
CA GLY A 101 -1.66 17.60 -17.52
C GLY A 101 -1.20 16.73 -16.35
N ARG A 102 -1.62 17.02 -15.12
CA ARG A 102 -1.28 16.25 -13.90
C ARG A 102 -2.50 15.49 -13.41
N VAL A 103 -2.29 14.25 -12.97
CA VAL A 103 -3.34 13.50 -12.26
C VAL A 103 -3.41 14.04 -10.83
N THR A 104 -4.52 14.67 -10.49
CA THR A 104 -4.76 15.30 -9.19
C THR A 104 -5.68 14.45 -8.33
N GLY A 105 -5.56 14.61 -7.01
CA GLY A 105 -6.40 13.91 -6.06
C GLY A 105 -5.91 14.02 -4.62
N SER A 106 -6.40 13.11 -3.79
CA SER A 106 -6.02 12.96 -2.39
C SER A 106 -5.34 11.62 -2.14
N LEU A 107 -4.35 11.61 -1.24
CA LEU A 107 -3.72 10.41 -0.70
C LEU A 107 -4.01 10.31 0.79
N TYR A 108 -4.30 9.09 1.26
CA TYR A 108 -4.54 8.81 2.67
C TYR A 108 -3.56 7.73 3.09
N GLU A 109 -2.65 8.06 4.01
CA GLU A 109 -1.70 7.09 4.55
C GLU A 109 -2.45 6.02 5.36
N LEU A 110 -2.16 4.75 5.08
CA LEU A 110 -2.75 3.62 5.78
C LEU A 110 -1.71 2.89 6.63
N ASP A 111 -2.12 2.45 7.82
CA ASP A 111 -1.42 1.35 8.48
C ASP A 111 -1.82 0.05 7.78
N TYR A 112 -0.92 -0.47 6.93
CA TYR A 112 -1.20 -1.63 6.09
C TYR A 112 -1.65 -2.85 6.89
N GLN A 113 -1.02 -3.15 8.04
CA GLN A 113 -1.34 -4.32 8.84
C GLN A 113 -2.69 -4.19 9.54
N LYS A 114 -3.02 -2.98 10.01
CA LYS A 114 -4.35 -2.69 10.57
C LYS A 114 -5.42 -2.72 9.48
N HIS A 115 -5.13 -2.13 8.32
CA HIS A 115 -6.08 -2.04 7.22
C HIS A 115 -6.34 -3.41 6.57
N TYR A 116 -5.33 -4.26 6.44
CA TYR A 116 -5.48 -5.66 6.02
C TYR A 116 -6.49 -6.41 6.90
N LYS A 117 -6.36 -6.34 8.23
CA LYS A 117 -7.33 -6.99 9.13
C LYS A 117 -8.73 -6.47 8.90
N HIS A 118 -8.88 -5.16 8.76
CA HIS A 118 -10.16 -4.54 8.45
C HIS A 118 -10.74 -5.03 7.11
N VAL A 119 -9.94 -5.04 6.04
CA VAL A 119 -10.35 -5.56 4.72
C VAL A 119 -10.84 -7.00 4.85
N LYS A 120 -10.10 -7.86 5.55
CA LYS A 120 -10.49 -9.27 5.74
C LYS A 120 -11.83 -9.42 6.46
N ASP A 121 -12.07 -8.61 7.48
CA ASP A 121 -13.27 -8.66 8.30
C ASP A 121 -14.49 -8.03 7.59
N ALA A 122 -14.30 -6.93 6.88
CA ALA A 122 -15.36 -6.15 6.25
C ALA A 122 -15.71 -6.61 4.82
N SER A 123 -14.86 -7.42 4.18
CA SER A 123 -15.10 -7.85 2.79
C SER A 123 -16.37 -8.68 2.64
N VAL A 124 -17.10 -8.41 1.56
CA VAL A 124 -18.33 -9.10 1.22
C VAL A 124 -18.06 -10.31 0.32
N PRO A 125 -18.93 -11.34 0.31
CA PRO A 125 -18.80 -12.45 -0.64
C PRO A 125 -18.92 -11.98 -2.10
N ALA A 126 -18.13 -12.58 -2.99
CA ALA A 126 -18.35 -12.47 -4.43
C ALA A 126 -19.71 -13.09 -4.81
N GLY A 127 -20.35 -12.46 -5.77
CA GLY A 127 -21.54 -12.93 -6.47
C GLY A 127 -21.18 -13.26 -7.91
N ASP A 128 -22.09 -12.96 -8.82
CA ASP A 128 -21.90 -13.25 -10.23
C ASP A 128 -20.83 -12.35 -10.86
N THR A 129 -20.19 -12.88 -11.91
CA THR A 129 -19.20 -12.13 -12.68
C THR A 129 -19.89 -11.39 -13.82
N LYS A 130 -19.64 -10.09 -13.93
CA LYS A 130 -20.05 -9.29 -15.09
C LYS A 130 -18.99 -9.40 -16.19
N LEU A 131 -19.41 -9.76 -17.38
CA LEU A 131 -18.58 -9.82 -18.58
C LEU A 131 -18.88 -8.61 -19.47
N ILE A 132 -17.84 -7.86 -19.83
CA ILE A 132 -17.95 -6.60 -20.57
C ILE A 132 -17.41 -6.79 -21.99
N TYR A 133 -18.21 -6.35 -22.96
CA TYR A 133 -17.96 -6.47 -24.39
C TYR A 133 -18.02 -5.10 -25.09
N GLU A 134 -17.65 -5.04 -26.36
CA GLU A 134 -17.70 -3.81 -27.17
C GLU A 134 -19.09 -3.15 -27.17
N ASN A 135 -20.16 -3.94 -27.25
CA ASN A 135 -21.53 -3.45 -27.44
C ASN A 135 -22.48 -3.76 -26.27
N GLY A 136 -21.95 -4.14 -25.10
CA GLY A 136 -22.77 -4.35 -23.91
C GLY A 136 -22.12 -5.22 -22.84
N GLU A 137 -22.95 -5.74 -21.94
CA GLU A 137 -22.52 -6.58 -20.83
C GLU A 137 -23.49 -7.75 -20.62
N ARG A 138 -22.98 -8.85 -20.05
CA ARG A 138 -23.79 -9.97 -19.57
C ARG A 138 -23.29 -10.46 -18.22
N THR A 139 -24.14 -11.18 -17.50
CA THR A 139 -23.81 -11.74 -16.19
C THR A 139 -23.60 -13.25 -16.30
N GLN A 140 -22.60 -13.76 -15.60
CA GLN A 140 -22.27 -15.17 -15.51
C GLN A 140 -22.22 -15.59 -14.04
N GLU A 141 -22.80 -16.76 -13.73
CA GLU A 141 -22.77 -17.33 -12.37
C GLU A 141 -21.34 -17.43 -11.81
N ALA A 142 -21.22 -17.11 -10.52
CA ALA A 142 -19.97 -17.18 -9.78
C ALA A 142 -19.22 -18.51 -9.97
N GLY A 143 -17.89 -18.45 -10.10
CA GLY A 143 -17.02 -19.63 -10.18
C GLY A 143 -17.03 -20.36 -11.52
N LYS A 144 -17.87 -19.95 -12.49
CA LYS A 144 -17.76 -20.45 -13.86
C LYS A 144 -16.51 -19.88 -14.52
N ARG A 145 -15.82 -20.71 -15.31
CA ARG A 145 -14.66 -20.29 -16.08
C ARG A 145 -15.05 -19.15 -17.02
N ILE A 146 -14.28 -18.06 -16.97
CA ILE A 146 -14.43 -16.94 -17.89
C ILE A 146 -13.69 -17.31 -19.19
N THR A 147 -14.38 -17.19 -20.32
CA THR A 147 -13.77 -17.28 -21.66
C THR A 147 -13.77 -15.91 -22.32
N GLY A 148 -12.67 -15.57 -22.98
CA GLY A 148 -12.52 -14.31 -23.72
C GLY A 148 -13.09 -14.38 -25.13
N ASP A 149 -14.04 -15.27 -25.36
CA ASP A 149 -14.64 -15.47 -26.67
C ASP A 149 -15.52 -14.27 -27.03
N ALA A 150 -15.55 -13.93 -28.31
CA ALA A 150 -16.50 -12.94 -28.80
C ALA A 150 -17.93 -13.46 -28.64
N ASP A 151 -18.84 -12.55 -28.34
CA ASP A 151 -20.27 -12.82 -28.29
C ASP A 151 -20.90 -12.35 -29.61
N PRO A 152 -21.76 -13.16 -30.26
CA PRO A 152 -22.38 -12.79 -31.54
C PRO A 152 -23.15 -11.46 -31.51
N ASP A 153 -23.76 -11.13 -30.37
CA ASP A 153 -24.60 -9.95 -30.23
C ASP A 153 -23.83 -8.80 -29.56
N LEU A 154 -22.93 -9.11 -28.62
CA LEU A 154 -22.21 -8.09 -27.84
C LEU A 154 -20.83 -7.72 -28.40
N GLY A 155 -20.31 -8.47 -29.36
CA GLY A 155 -19.02 -8.20 -30.01
C GLY A 155 -17.82 -8.79 -29.25
N LYS A 156 -16.65 -8.16 -29.35
CA LYS A 156 -15.43 -8.69 -28.70
C LYS A 156 -15.48 -8.53 -27.19
N PHE A 157 -14.97 -9.55 -26.49
CA PHE A 157 -14.73 -9.48 -25.05
C PHE A 157 -13.66 -8.42 -24.73
N LEU A 158 -13.94 -7.58 -23.75
CA LEU A 158 -13.03 -6.52 -23.30
C LEU A 158 -12.41 -6.85 -21.94
N THR A 159 -13.26 -7.12 -20.95
CA THR A 159 -12.84 -7.41 -19.57
C THR A 159 -13.97 -8.05 -18.79
N PHE A 160 -13.69 -8.43 -17.55
CA PHE A 160 -14.69 -8.89 -16.58
C PHE A 160 -14.55 -8.14 -15.26
N GLU A 161 -15.63 -8.12 -14.50
CA GLU A 161 -15.68 -7.56 -13.16
C GLU A 161 -16.48 -8.47 -12.24
N GLU A 162 -15.85 -8.99 -11.19
CA GLU A 162 -16.57 -9.66 -10.11
C GLU A 162 -17.56 -8.67 -9.47
N GLN A 163 -18.79 -9.13 -9.24
CA GLN A 163 -19.80 -8.34 -8.55
C GLN A 163 -19.92 -8.83 -7.09
N PRO A 164 -20.24 -7.95 -6.14
CA PRO A 164 -20.58 -8.40 -4.80
C PRO A 164 -21.91 -9.16 -4.83
N LYS A 165 -22.03 -10.21 -4.00
CA LYS A 165 -23.31 -10.90 -3.79
C LYS A 165 -24.37 -9.98 -3.21
N ASP A 166 -23.95 -9.02 -2.39
CA ASP A 166 -24.78 -7.96 -1.84
C ASP A 166 -24.15 -6.59 -2.15
N PRO A 167 -24.62 -5.90 -3.22
CA PRO A 167 -24.13 -4.58 -3.58
C PRO A 167 -24.35 -3.51 -2.50
N ALA A 168 -25.42 -3.62 -1.71
CA ALA A 168 -25.73 -2.64 -0.66
C ALA A 168 -24.75 -2.80 0.51
N ALA A 169 -24.39 -4.03 0.88
CA ALA A 169 -23.37 -4.30 1.87
C ALA A 169 -22.01 -3.73 1.44
N LEU A 170 -21.59 -3.94 0.19
CA LEU A 170 -20.34 -3.36 -0.32
C LEU A 170 -20.38 -1.83 -0.28
N GLN A 171 -21.50 -1.23 -0.67
CA GLN A 171 -21.65 0.22 -0.65
C GLN A 171 -21.54 0.79 0.78
N SER A 172 -22.03 0.07 1.78
CA SER A 172 -21.86 0.45 3.19
C SER A 172 -20.38 0.48 3.57
N VAL A 173 -19.64 -0.58 3.25
CA VAL A 173 -18.19 -0.68 3.55
C VAL A 173 -17.42 0.47 2.90
N LEU A 174 -17.67 0.73 1.62
CA LEU A 174 -16.98 1.82 0.89
C LEU A 174 -17.34 3.21 1.42
N ARG A 175 -18.54 3.38 1.99
CA ARG A 175 -18.93 4.62 2.67
C ARG A 175 -18.19 4.77 4.00
N ASP A 176 -18.10 3.71 4.79
CA ASP A 176 -17.38 3.72 6.06
C ASP A 176 -15.88 4.03 5.85
N GLU A 177 -15.27 3.48 4.79
CA GLU A 177 -13.91 3.81 4.37
C GLU A 177 -13.75 5.30 4.03
N LYS A 178 -14.69 5.84 3.27
CA LYS A 178 -14.72 7.26 2.94
C LYS A 178 -14.86 8.15 4.18
N ASP A 179 -15.79 7.84 5.07
CA ASP A 179 -16.03 8.62 6.27
C ASP A 179 -14.83 8.54 7.23
N SER A 180 -14.17 7.37 7.30
CA SER A 180 -12.95 7.16 8.06
C SER A 180 -11.80 8.04 7.57
N ARG A 181 -11.57 8.08 6.25
CA ARG A 181 -10.46 8.86 5.66
C ARG A 181 -10.71 10.37 5.72
N GLU A 182 -11.96 10.82 5.62
CA GLU A 182 -12.33 12.24 5.76
C GLU A 182 -11.99 12.81 7.14
N ARG A 183 -12.09 11.98 8.19
CA ARG A 183 -11.72 12.33 9.57
C ARG A 183 -10.21 12.36 9.84
N SER A 184 -9.37 11.96 8.88
CA SER A 184 -7.92 11.98 9.05
C SER A 184 -7.37 13.41 9.08
N ALA A 185 -6.32 13.62 9.87
CA ALA A 185 -5.67 14.91 9.97
C ALA A 185 -4.99 15.29 8.65
N CYS A 186 -5.18 16.54 8.20
CA CYS A 186 -4.46 17.08 7.05
C CYS A 186 -2.95 17.09 7.33
N GLY A 187 -2.18 16.58 6.37
CA GLY A 187 -0.72 16.57 6.38
C GLY A 187 -0.13 17.23 5.15
N ASN A 188 1.20 17.37 5.15
CA ASN A 188 1.95 17.87 4.02
C ASN A 188 2.70 16.72 3.34
N ILE A 189 2.37 16.43 2.08
CA ILE A 189 2.95 15.30 1.34
C ILE A 189 4.48 15.41 1.19
N LYS A 190 5.02 16.63 1.09
CA LYS A 190 6.47 16.83 0.96
C LYS A 190 7.18 16.46 2.25
N GLU A 191 6.68 16.94 3.39
CA GLU A 191 7.22 16.63 4.72
C GLU A 191 7.10 15.12 5.00
N HIS A 192 5.99 14.50 4.59
CA HIS A 192 5.81 13.06 4.69
C HIS A 192 6.87 12.28 3.91
N ILE A 193 7.10 12.62 2.64
CA ILE A 193 8.12 11.99 1.80
C ILE A 193 9.54 12.22 2.37
N GLU A 194 9.83 13.42 2.86
CA GLU A 194 11.12 13.72 3.50
C GLU A 194 11.36 12.86 4.73
N LYS A 195 10.32 12.67 5.56
CA LYS A 195 10.37 11.77 6.72
C LYS A 195 10.61 10.32 6.31
N LEU A 196 9.98 9.83 5.25
CA LEU A 196 10.20 8.48 4.71
C LEU A 196 11.63 8.29 4.21
N SER A 197 12.17 9.27 3.49
CA SER A 197 13.55 9.23 2.95
C SER A 197 14.66 9.24 4.02
N GLY A 198 14.30 9.46 5.29
CA GLY A 198 15.25 9.54 6.39
C GLY A 198 16.11 10.81 6.38
N LYS A 199 15.86 11.78 5.48
CA LYS A 199 16.63 13.04 5.39
C LYS A 199 16.55 13.94 6.64
N GLY A 200 15.63 13.65 7.57
CA GLY A 200 15.55 14.28 8.91
C GLY A 200 16.13 13.46 10.07
N ARG A 201 16.58 12.21 9.83
CA ARG A 201 17.26 11.39 10.85
C ARG A 201 18.76 11.48 10.55
N GLY A 202 19.49 12.29 11.31
CA GLY A 202 20.94 12.41 11.18
C GLY A 202 21.59 11.04 11.00
N LYS A 203 22.52 10.92 10.02
CA LYS A 203 23.19 9.66 9.65
C LYS A 203 23.55 8.89 10.92
N LYS A 204 22.92 7.74 11.15
CA LYS A 204 23.41 6.80 12.17
C LYS A 204 24.86 6.49 11.80
N PRO A 205 25.83 6.65 12.72
CA PRO A 205 27.22 6.35 12.42
C PRO A 205 27.32 4.91 11.95
N SER A 206 28.15 4.67 10.92
CA SER A 206 28.37 3.31 10.42
C SER A 206 28.86 2.41 11.55
N LEU A 207 28.59 1.10 11.47
CA LEU A 207 29.10 0.10 12.42
C LEU A 207 30.61 0.28 12.69
N ARG A 208 31.39 0.61 11.66
CA ARG A 208 32.82 0.96 11.81
C ARG A 208 33.08 2.20 12.68
N LYS A 209 32.30 3.27 12.51
CA LYS A 209 32.42 4.48 13.34
C LYS A 209 31.95 4.22 14.77
N GLN A 210 30.91 3.41 14.96
CA GLN A 210 30.45 2.99 16.30
C GLN A 210 31.51 2.14 17.01
N LEU A 211 32.05 1.12 16.34
CA LEU A 211 33.13 0.28 16.86
C LEU A 211 34.44 1.06 17.15
N ALA A 212 34.69 2.14 16.41
CA ALA A 212 35.84 3.02 16.67
C ALA A 212 35.61 3.89 17.92
N GLN A 213 34.41 4.45 18.08
CA GLN A 213 34.02 5.21 19.28
C GLN A 213 34.00 4.34 20.54
N ASP A 214 33.52 3.09 20.43
CA ASP A 214 33.52 2.12 21.53
C ASP A 214 34.95 1.68 21.91
N LYS A 215 35.89 1.64 20.95
CA LYS A 215 37.30 1.38 21.25
C LYS A 215 38.01 2.54 21.95
N GLU A 216 37.63 3.78 21.66
CA GLU A 216 38.20 4.95 22.34
C GLU A 216 37.67 5.09 23.78
N THR A 217 36.38 4.84 24.00
CA THR A 217 35.79 4.86 25.36
C THR A 217 36.35 3.76 26.26
N VAL A 218 36.65 2.57 25.71
CA VAL A 218 37.32 1.49 26.45
C VAL A 218 38.78 1.82 26.79
N LYS A 219 39.47 2.61 25.95
CA LYS A 219 40.84 3.10 26.24
C LYS A 219 40.88 4.22 27.27
N ALA A 220 39.84 5.04 27.35
CA ALA A 220 39.73 6.17 28.28
C ALA A 220 39.23 5.76 29.68
N ALA A 221 38.75 4.53 29.87
CA ALA A 221 38.30 4.05 31.17
C ALA A 221 39.50 3.80 32.11
N PRO A 222 39.51 4.37 33.35
CA PRO A 222 40.60 4.17 34.28
C PRO A 222 40.68 2.71 34.74
N LYS A 223 41.86 2.10 34.62
CA LYS A 223 42.13 0.73 35.09
C LYS A 223 41.93 0.66 36.61
N LYS A 224 40.86 0.00 37.07
CA LYS A 224 40.75 -0.42 38.47
C LYS A 224 41.88 -1.39 38.79
N LEU A 225 42.81 -0.96 39.64
CA LEU A 225 43.81 -1.83 40.26
C LEU A 225 43.09 -2.86 41.12
N ALA A 226 43.23 -4.14 40.76
CA ALA A 226 42.76 -5.26 41.57
C ALA A 226 43.65 -5.40 42.81
N ALA A 227 43.07 -5.19 43.99
CA ALA A 227 43.72 -5.52 45.25
C ALA A 227 43.84 -7.04 45.39
N LYS A 228 45.06 -7.55 45.50
CA LYS A 228 45.33 -8.96 45.85
C LYS A 228 45.14 -9.14 47.35
N THR A 229 44.14 -9.88 47.76
CA THR A 229 44.02 -10.36 49.14
C THR A 229 44.68 -11.74 49.22
N THR A 230 45.87 -11.81 49.82
CA THR A 230 46.52 -13.06 50.21
C THR A 230 45.96 -13.54 51.54
N ASN A 231 45.22 -14.65 51.54
CA ASN A 231 44.93 -15.41 52.77
C ASN A 231 46.02 -16.48 52.95
N LYS A 232 46.94 -16.25 53.90
CA LYS A 232 47.71 -17.31 54.58
C LYS A 232 46.88 -17.79 55.76
N GLY A 233 46.68 -19.11 55.85
CA GLY A 233 45.81 -19.74 56.86
C GLY A 233 46.44 -19.92 58.23
N LEU A 234 45.69 -20.57 59.12
CA LEU A 234 46.17 -21.54 60.11
C LEU A 234 45.00 -22.23 60.81
N GLU A 235 45.20 -23.53 61.01
CA GLU A 235 44.41 -24.50 61.78
C GLU A 235 44.21 -24.05 63.25
N VAL A 236 43.07 -24.43 63.85
CA VAL A 236 42.94 -25.49 64.88
C VAL A 236 41.55 -26.11 64.76
#